data_AF-A0A1M5V4X2-F1
#
_entry.id   AF-A0A1M5V4X2-F1
#
_cell.length_a   1.000
_cell.length_b   1.000
_cell.length_c   1.000
_cell.angle_alpha   90.00
_cell.angle_beta   90.00
_cell.angle_gamma   90.00
#
_symmetry.space_group_name_H-M   'P 1'
#
loop_
_entity.id
_entity.type
_entity.pdbx_description
1 polymer ?
#
loop_
_entity_poly.entity_id
_entity_poly.type
_entity_poly.pdbx_seq_one_letter_code
_entity_poly.pdbx_strand_id
1 'polypeptide(L)'
;MLKFKRDWLWELKIIALVIIIIMFSIGVIAIVSMSINDTFAYVMRTIYEEFSRTAIGMLGFGPVCSLLTICPLQSKGKSNLSIAHLPYSKKQLFFKGVKSWIKFYPIIVIINMVILVVISPYLESKGFKFALELVINTQIIHLVAIAVMQIQAISAIIFYFANKKKLYVLIPSYILMNMLVITFCVLVIRFLNIYTARNIMWMLILALSLMIPSIILFMKSWRNIEKVS
;
A
#
# COMPACT_ATOMS: atom_id res chain seq x y z
N MET A 1 25.63 -12.90 -26.66
CA MET A 1 24.34 -13.27 -26.03
C MET A 1 24.09 -12.35 -24.84
N LEU A 2 23.15 -11.41 -24.95
CA LEU A 2 22.65 -10.63 -23.81
C LEU A 2 21.96 -11.60 -22.85
N LYS A 3 22.63 -11.97 -21.75
CA LYS A 3 21.98 -12.68 -20.63
C LYS A 3 21.01 -11.71 -19.97
N PHE A 4 19.78 -11.63 -20.48
CA PHE A 4 18.69 -10.98 -19.76
C PHE A 4 18.51 -11.71 -18.44
N LYS A 5 19.01 -11.10 -17.35
CA LYS A 5 18.72 -11.57 -15.99
C LYS A 5 17.22 -11.39 -15.78
N ARG A 6 16.50 -12.48 -15.49
CA ARG A 6 15.08 -12.44 -15.18
C ARG A 6 14.84 -11.43 -14.05
N ASP A 7 14.14 -10.35 -14.38
CA ASP A 7 13.71 -9.38 -13.39
C ASP A 7 12.53 -9.98 -12.62
N TRP A 8 12.78 -10.37 -11.38
CA TRP A 8 11.81 -11.05 -10.52
C TRP A 8 10.65 -10.13 -10.06
N LEU A 9 10.71 -8.83 -10.41
CA LEU A 9 9.63 -7.86 -10.21
C LEU A 9 9.00 -7.39 -11.53
N TRP A 10 9.33 -8.03 -12.65
CA TRP A 10 8.85 -7.63 -13.98
C TRP A 10 7.32 -7.57 -14.05
N GLU A 11 6.64 -8.58 -13.51
CA GLU A 11 5.18 -8.66 -13.48
C GLU A 11 4.56 -7.50 -12.69
N LEU A 12 5.13 -7.17 -11.53
CA LEU A 12 4.72 -6.01 -10.73
C LEU A 12 4.91 -4.70 -11.48
N LYS A 13 6.02 -4.54 -12.21
CA LYS A 13 6.29 -3.34 -13.02
C LYS A 13 5.31 -3.19 -14.18
N ILE A 14 4.92 -4.30 -14.83
CA ILE A 14 3.91 -4.28 -15.90
C ILE A 14 2.55 -3.87 -15.33
N ILE A 15 2.09 -4.51 -14.25
CA ILE A 15 0.80 -4.18 -13.61
C ILE A 15 0.77 -2.70 -13.22
N ALA A 16 1.87 -2.22 -12.63
CA ALA A 16 2.06 -0.82 -12.29
C ALA A 16 1.92 0.12 -13.50
N LEU A 17 2.57 -0.21 -14.61
CA LEU A 17 2.53 0.58 -15.82
C LEU A 17 1.13 0.59 -16.45
N VAL A 18 0.43 -0.55 -16.47
CA VAL A 18 -0.95 -0.65 -16.96
C VAL A 18 -1.89 0.22 -16.13
N ILE A 19 -1.78 0.18 -14.80
CA ILE A 19 -2.58 1.01 -13.89
C ILE A 19 -2.34 2.50 -14.16
N ILE A 20 -1.09 2.93 -14.37
CA ILE A 20 -0.78 4.32 -14.73
C ILE A 20 -1.46 4.73 -16.03
N ILE A 21 -1.36 3.88 -17.07
CA ILE A 21 -1.95 4.20 -18.38
C ILE A 21 -3.46 4.37 -18.24
N ILE A 22 -4.15 3.44 -17.57
CA ILE A 22 -5.60 3.53 -17.37
C ILE A 22 -5.96 4.78 -16.57
N MET A 23 -5.24 5.05 -15.47
CA MET A 23 -5.47 6.23 -14.63
C MET A 23 -5.32 7.52 -15.46
N PHE A 24 -4.27 7.61 -16.26
CA PHE A 24 -4.03 8.76 -17.14
C PHE A 24 -5.13 8.90 -18.19
N SER A 25 -5.55 7.80 -18.84
CA SER A 25 -6.64 7.81 -19.82
C SER A 25 -7.95 8.31 -19.22
N ILE A 26 -8.34 7.81 -18.04
CA ILE A 26 -9.55 8.28 -17.33
C ILE A 26 -9.40 9.77 -16.98
N GLY A 27 -8.22 10.20 -16.53
CA GLY A 27 -7.93 11.60 -16.21
C GLY A 27 -8.10 12.53 -17.41
N VAL A 28 -7.59 12.14 -18.59
CA VAL A 28 -7.77 12.91 -19.84
C VAL A 28 -9.24 12.99 -20.22
N ILE A 29 -9.99 11.88 -20.15
CA ILE A 29 -11.42 11.88 -20.46
C ILE A 29 -12.18 12.78 -19.48
N ALA A 30 -11.83 12.74 -18.19
CA ALA A 30 -12.41 13.62 -17.19
C ALA A 30 -12.15 15.10 -17.52
N ILE A 31 -10.93 15.47 -17.90
CA ILE A 31 -10.60 16.85 -18.33
C ILE A 31 -11.44 17.27 -19.55
N VAL A 32 -11.54 16.42 -20.56
CA VAL A 32 -12.34 16.71 -21.76
C VAL A 32 -13.83 16.82 -21.42
N SER A 33 -14.33 16.01 -20.48
CA SER A 33 -15.74 16.09 -20.06
C SER A 33 -16.12 17.41 -19.38
N MET A 34 -15.14 18.11 -18.79
CA MET A 34 -15.36 19.42 -18.16
C MET A 34 -15.79 20.50 -19.15
N SER A 35 -15.43 20.39 -20.43
CA SER A 35 -15.82 21.36 -21.46
C SER A 35 -17.17 21.04 -22.12
N ILE A 36 -17.79 19.90 -21.78
CA ILE A 36 -19.02 19.41 -22.42
C ILE A 36 -20.24 19.69 -21.55
N ASN A 37 -20.27 19.20 -20.30
CA ASN A 37 -21.41 19.32 -19.40
C ASN A 37 -20.98 19.08 -17.94
N ASP A 38 -21.40 19.94 -17.02
CA ASP A 38 -21.14 19.86 -15.58
C ASP A 38 -21.56 18.53 -14.95
N THR A 39 -22.69 17.95 -15.38
CA THR A 39 -23.16 16.66 -14.83
C THR A 39 -22.24 15.51 -15.25
N PHE A 40 -21.79 15.53 -16.52
CA PHE A 40 -20.89 14.53 -17.05
C PHE A 40 -19.48 14.67 -16.45
N ALA A 41 -19.01 15.92 -16.29
CA ALA A 41 -17.76 16.26 -15.63
C ALA A 41 -17.72 15.77 -14.17
N TYR A 42 -18.81 15.97 -13.42
CA TYR A 42 -18.93 15.49 -12.05
C TYR A 42 -18.82 13.96 -11.96
N VAL A 43 -19.54 13.23 -12.82
CA VAL A 43 -19.49 11.75 -12.85
C VAL A 43 -18.07 11.26 -13.17
N MET A 44 -17.41 11.82 -14.18
CA MET A 44 -16.07 11.40 -14.56
C MET A 44 -15.03 11.71 -13.49
N ARG A 45 -15.19 12.84 -12.78
CA ARG A 45 -14.37 13.16 -11.61
C ARG A 45 -14.53 12.12 -10.50
N THR A 46 -15.75 11.74 -10.15
CA THR A 46 -16.00 10.72 -9.12
C THR A 46 -15.40 9.37 -9.51
N ILE A 47 -15.54 8.96 -10.78
CA ILE A 47 -14.92 7.73 -11.30
C ILE A 47 -13.40 7.79 -11.16
N TYR A 48 -12.78 8.92 -11.52
CA TYR A 48 -11.35 9.12 -11.38
C TYR A 48 -10.90 9.07 -9.91
N GLU A 49 -11.60 9.74 -9.01
CA GLU A 49 -11.30 9.75 -7.57
C GLU A 49 -11.34 8.33 -6.97
N GLU A 50 -12.39 7.55 -7.25
CA GLU A 50 -12.53 6.17 -6.74
C GLU A 50 -11.52 5.20 -7.38
N PHE A 51 -11.28 5.33 -8.69
CA PHE A 51 -10.27 4.53 -9.37
C PHE A 51 -8.88 4.84 -8.83
N SER A 52 -8.53 6.12 -8.64
CA SER A 52 -7.22 6.52 -8.13
C SER A 52 -6.97 6.04 -6.70
N ARG A 53 -7.99 6.08 -5.82
CA ARG A 53 -7.92 5.50 -4.46
C ARG A 53 -7.64 4.00 -4.51
N THR A 54 -8.37 3.28 -5.35
CA THR A 54 -8.22 1.83 -5.50
C THR A 54 -6.87 1.47 -6.09
N ALA A 55 -6.44 2.16 -7.14
CA ALA A 55 -5.16 1.99 -7.81
C ALA A 55 -3.97 2.23 -6.88
N ILE A 56 -3.99 3.34 -6.13
CA ILE A 56 -2.97 3.66 -5.13
C ILE A 56 -2.96 2.59 -4.03
N GLY A 57 -4.13 2.13 -3.59
CA GLY A 57 -4.24 1.05 -2.62
C GLY A 57 -3.61 -0.26 -3.12
N MET A 58 -3.93 -0.68 -4.35
CA MET A 58 -3.38 -1.87 -5.00
C MET A 58 -1.87 -1.79 -5.19
N LEU A 59 -1.38 -0.66 -5.72
CA LEU A 59 0.05 -0.41 -5.91
C LEU A 59 0.80 -0.34 -4.59
N GLY A 60 0.10 0.03 -3.51
CA GLY A 60 0.58 -0.05 -2.15
C GLY A 60 1.17 -1.43 -1.84
N PHE A 61 0.57 -2.53 -2.31
CA PHE A 61 0.97 -3.93 -1.99
C PHE A 61 2.32 -4.40 -2.56
N GLY A 62 3.07 -3.53 -3.24
CA GLY A 62 4.40 -3.84 -3.77
C GLY A 62 5.33 -4.59 -2.81
N PRO A 63 5.49 -4.17 -1.54
CA PRO A 63 6.33 -4.86 -0.57
C PRO A 63 5.91 -6.32 -0.33
N VAL A 64 4.61 -6.60 -0.17
CA VAL A 64 4.10 -7.97 0.03
C VAL A 64 4.37 -8.83 -1.20
N CYS A 65 4.07 -8.30 -2.40
CA CYS A 65 4.31 -9.01 -3.64
C CYS A 65 5.80 -9.29 -3.86
N SER A 66 6.68 -8.36 -3.47
CA SER A 66 8.13 -8.56 -3.52
C SER A 66 8.64 -9.66 -2.57
N LEU A 67 7.94 -9.89 -1.46
CA LEU A 67 8.24 -11.00 -0.56
C LEU A 67 7.73 -12.34 -1.14
N LEU A 68 6.50 -12.36 -1.65
CA LEU A 68 5.90 -13.57 -2.22
C LEU A 68 6.72 -14.13 -3.38
N THR A 69 7.28 -13.26 -4.24
CA THR A 69 8.12 -13.66 -5.37
C THR A 69 9.46 -14.26 -4.97
N ILE A 70 9.95 -14.02 -3.75
CA ILE A 70 11.21 -14.58 -3.24
C ILE A 70 11.03 -15.75 -2.25
N CYS A 71 9.80 -15.99 -1.80
CA CYS A 71 9.44 -17.12 -0.95
C CYS A 71 9.16 -18.38 -1.79
N PRO A 72 9.52 -19.58 -1.29
CA PRO A 72 9.22 -20.83 -1.98
C PRO A 72 7.71 -21.06 -2.04
N LEU A 73 7.17 -21.29 -3.24
CA LEU A 73 5.82 -21.77 -3.47
C LEU A 73 5.78 -23.28 -3.19
N GLN A 74 4.99 -23.71 -2.20
CA GLN A 74 4.65 -25.12 -2.04
C GLN A 74 3.68 -25.55 -3.14
N SER A 75 4.21 -25.92 -4.30
CA SER A 75 3.46 -26.53 -5.38
C SER A 75 3.69 -28.04 -5.38
N LYS A 76 2.66 -28.83 -5.03
CA LYS A 76 2.59 -30.28 -5.25
C LYS A 76 3.86 -31.08 -4.90
N GLY A 77 4.37 -30.92 -3.68
CA GLY A 77 5.46 -31.76 -3.15
C GLY A 77 6.84 -31.58 -3.79
N LYS A 78 6.98 -30.67 -4.76
CA LYS A 78 8.28 -30.24 -5.31
C LYS A 78 8.45 -28.76 -5.01
N SER A 79 9.41 -28.42 -4.15
CA SER A 79 9.84 -27.04 -3.93
C SER A 79 10.50 -26.50 -5.19
N ASN A 80 9.72 -26.16 -6.20
CA ASN A 80 10.22 -25.49 -7.39
C ASN A 80 10.46 -24.02 -7.06
N LEU A 81 11.52 -23.71 -6.31
CA LEU A 81 12.22 -22.43 -6.38
C LEU A 81 13.69 -22.65 -6.03
N SER A 82 14.53 -22.75 -7.05
CA SER A 82 15.99 -22.65 -6.96
C SER A 82 16.45 -21.22 -6.63
N ILE A 83 15.75 -20.52 -5.72
CA ILE A 83 16.16 -19.20 -5.21
C ILE A 83 17.38 -19.34 -4.30
N ALA A 84 17.62 -20.52 -3.73
CA ALA A 84 18.81 -20.83 -2.94
C ALA A 84 20.13 -20.64 -3.72
N HIS A 85 20.09 -20.47 -5.05
CA HIS A 85 21.26 -20.24 -5.90
C HIS A 85 21.33 -18.86 -6.55
N LEU A 86 20.49 -17.90 -6.13
CA LEU A 86 20.67 -16.52 -6.57
C LEU A 86 21.90 -15.90 -5.88
N PRO A 87 22.66 -15.03 -6.57
CA PRO A 87 23.87 -14.41 -6.01
C PRO A 87 23.59 -13.40 -4.87
N TYR A 88 22.34 -13.28 -4.42
CA TYR A 88 21.89 -12.34 -3.40
C TYR A 88 21.03 -13.08 -2.36
N SER A 89 21.15 -12.67 -1.09
CA SER A 89 20.27 -13.20 -0.04
C SER A 89 18.82 -12.75 -0.21
N LYS A 90 17.87 -13.46 0.41
CA LYS A 90 16.44 -13.11 0.37
C LYS A 90 16.19 -11.70 0.91
N LYS A 91 16.92 -11.31 1.97
CA LYS A 91 16.90 -9.94 2.50
C LYS A 91 17.31 -8.91 1.44
N GLN A 92 18.42 -9.14 0.75
CA GLN A 92 18.92 -8.22 -0.26
C GLN A 92 17.95 -8.07 -1.44
N LEU A 93 17.36 -9.19 -1.89
CA LEU A 93 16.34 -9.17 -2.93
C LEU A 93 15.10 -8.38 -2.49
N PHE A 94 14.53 -8.69 -1.32
CA PHE A 94 13.39 -7.93 -0.78
C PHE A 94 13.65 -6.43 -0.73
N PHE A 95 14.77 -5.99 -0.15
CA PHE A 95 15.10 -4.56 -0.06
C PHE A 95 15.33 -3.92 -1.43
N LYS A 96 15.85 -4.65 -2.40
CA LYS A 96 15.96 -4.18 -3.79
C LYS A 96 14.58 -3.94 -4.41
N GLY A 97 13.61 -4.80 -4.09
CA GLY A 97 12.22 -4.63 -4.50
C GLY A 97 11.54 -3.46 -3.82
N VAL A 98 11.62 -3.38 -2.49
CA VAL A 98 11.10 -2.24 -1.71
C VAL A 98 11.71 -0.93 -2.18
N LYS A 99 13.02 -0.86 -2.44
CA LYS A 99 13.69 0.34 -2.95
C LYS A 99 13.15 0.77 -4.32
N SER A 100 12.83 -0.18 -5.19
CA SER A 100 12.24 0.11 -6.51
C SER A 100 10.82 0.64 -6.37
N TRP A 101 10.03 0.03 -5.46
CA TRP A 101 8.68 0.48 -5.14
C TRP A 101 8.67 1.89 -4.52
N ILE A 102 9.55 2.19 -3.57
CA ILE A 102 9.70 3.53 -2.94
C ILE A 102 10.03 4.62 -3.97
N LYS A 103 10.70 4.29 -5.07
CA LYS A 103 10.97 5.28 -6.13
C LYS A 103 9.75 5.55 -6.98
N PHE A 104 9.02 4.50 -7.35
CA PHE A 104 7.95 4.57 -8.33
C PHE A 104 6.61 5.00 -7.72
N TYR A 105 6.32 4.57 -6.49
CA TYR A 105 5.06 4.87 -5.81
C TYR A 105 4.83 6.39 -5.58
N PRO A 106 5.81 7.19 -5.12
CA PRO A 106 5.64 8.64 -5.00
C PRO A 106 5.37 9.34 -6.33
N ILE A 107 5.96 8.86 -7.43
CA ILE A 107 5.74 9.42 -8.77
C ILE A 107 4.26 9.29 -9.14
N ILE A 108 3.63 8.15 -8.86
CA ILE A 108 2.20 7.94 -9.11
C ILE A 108 1.34 8.87 -8.27
N VAL A 109 1.67 9.02 -6.98
CA VAL A 109 0.94 9.91 -6.08
C VAL A 109 1.03 11.36 -6.57
N ILE A 110 2.21 11.79 -7.04
CA ILE A 110 2.40 13.13 -7.61
C ILE A 110 1.57 13.30 -8.90
N ILE A 111 1.64 12.34 -9.83
CA ILE A 111 0.84 12.39 -11.08
C ILE A 111 -0.65 12.47 -10.75
N ASN A 112 -1.12 11.65 -9.80
CA ASN A 112 -2.51 11.65 -9.36
C ASN A 112 -2.90 13.02 -8.76
N MET A 113 -2.04 13.60 -7.92
CA MET A 113 -2.27 14.92 -7.33
C MET A 113 -2.39 16.00 -8.40
N VAL A 114 -1.53 15.98 -9.43
CA VAL A 114 -1.59 16.93 -10.55
C VAL A 114 -2.93 16.81 -11.28
N ILE A 115 -3.35 15.60 -11.63
CA ILE A 115 -4.61 15.37 -12.34
C ILE A 115 -5.82 15.80 -11.48
N LEU A 116 -5.81 15.51 -10.17
CA LEU A 116 -6.86 15.95 -9.25
C LEU A 116 -6.93 17.47 -9.12
N VAL A 117 -5.79 18.17 -9.11
CA VAL A 117 -5.76 19.64 -9.08
C VAL A 117 -6.37 20.22 -10.36
N VAL A 118 -6.11 19.59 -11.52
CA VAL A 118 -6.66 20.04 -12.81
C VAL A 118 -8.16 19.79 -12.92
N ILE A 119 -8.66 18.67 -12.38
CA ILE A 119 -10.09 18.30 -12.43
C ILE A 119 -10.90 18.96 -11.30
N SER A 120 -10.25 19.37 -10.20
CA SER A 120 -10.88 20.17 -9.14
C SER A 120 -11.35 21.50 -9.74
N PRO A 121 -12.63 21.88 -9.57
CA PRO A 121 -13.27 22.93 -10.35
C PRO A 121 -12.52 24.27 -10.24
N TYR A 122 -12.48 24.99 -11.36
CA TYR A 122 -12.12 26.41 -11.53
C TYR A 122 -12.88 27.39 -10.61
N LEU A 123 -13.78 26.91 -9.73
CA LEU A 123 -14.76 27.68 -8.96
C LEU A 123 -14.37 27.89 -7.48
N GLU A 124 -13.37 27.19 -6.95
CA GLU A 124 -12.86 27.48 -5.61
C GLU A 124 -11.47 28.11 -5.74
N SER A 125 -11.31 29.34 -5.25
CA SER A 125 -10.03 30.02 -5.05
C SER A 125 -9.04 29.28 -4.11
N LYS A 126 -9.31 28.00 -3.82
CA LYS A 126 -8.64 27.09 -2.89
C LYS A 126 -8.49 25.66 -3.46
N GLY A 127 -8.60 25.42 -4.77
CA GLY A 127 -8.51 24.07 -5.37
C GLY A 127 -7.26 23.27 -4.97
N PHE A 128 -6.10 23.92 -4.82
CA PHE A 128 -4.90 23.29 -4.28
C PHE A 128 -5.04 22.87 -2.81
N LYS A 129 -5.67 23.70 -1.97
CA LYS A 129 -5.91 23.39 -0.55
C LYS A 129 -6.90 22.23 -0.39
N PHE A 130 -7.96 22.21 -1.19
CA PHE A 130 -8.91 21.09 -1.22
C PHE A 130 -8.25 19.79 -1.68
N ALA A 131 -7.49 19.82 -2.79
CA ALA A 131 -6.76 18.65 -3.28
C ALA A 131 -5.73 18.15 -2.25
N LEU A 132 -5.02 19.07 -1.59
CA LEU A 132 -4.03 18.76 -0.56
C LEU A 132 -4.69 18.18 0.71
N GLU A 133 -5.82 18.73 1.16
CA GLU A 133 -6.60 18.17 2.27
C GLU A 133 -7.20 16.80 1.92
N LEU A 134 -7.70 16.60 0.69
CA LEU A 134 -8.23 15.32 0.23
C LEU A 134 -7.13 14.26 0.16
N VAL A 135 -5.97 14.59 -0.40
CA VAL A 135 -4.80 13.69 -0.49
C VAL A 135 -4.27 13.37 0.90
N ILE A 136 -4.12 14.37 1.78
CA ILE A 136 -3.64 14.16 3.15
C ILE A 136 -4.63 13.33 3.97
N ASN A 137 -5.92 13.65 3.94
CA ASN A 137 -6.91 12.97 4.77
C ASN A 137 -7.25 11.57 4.26
N THR A 138 -7.31 11.36 2.95
CA THR A 138 -7.71 10.06 2.41
C THR A 138 -6.52 9.18 2.08
N GLN A 139 -5.50 9.69 1.38
CA GLN A 139 -4.43 8.83 0.87
C GLN A 139 -3.39 8.50 1.94
N ILE A 140 -2.98 9.45 2.80
CA ILE A 140 -1.96 9.17 3.84
C ILE A 140 -2.49 8.15 4.86
N ILE A 141 -3.72 8.32 5.32
CA ILE A 141 -4.34 7.38 6.28
C ILE A 141 -4.49 6.00 5.66
N HIS A 142 -4.98 5.90 4.42
CA HIS A 142 -5.05 4.63 3.70
C HIS A 142 -3.66 4.00 3.53
N LEU A 143 -2.64 4.80 3.21
CA LEU A 143 -1.27 4.33 3.04
C LEU A 143 -0.69 3.77 4.35
N VAL A 144 -0.94 4.42 5.48
CA VAL A 144 -0.50 3.89 6.79
C VAL A 144 -1.28 2.61 7.16
N ALA A 145 -2.59 2.57 6.96
CA ALA A 145 -3.40 1.39 7.21
C ALA A 145 -2.94 0.19 6.35
N ILE A 146 -2.68 0.43 5.07
CA ILE A 146 -2.12 -0.55 4.15
C ILE A 146 -0.73 -0.97 4.60
N ALA A 147 0.15 -0.03 5.01
CA ALA A 147 1.48 -0.36 5.51
C ALA A 147 1.43 -1.26 6.76
N VAL A 148 0.54 -0.96 7.71
CA VAL A 148 0.29 -1.80 8.90
C VAL A 148 -0.10 -3.22 8.47
N MET A 149 -1.10 -3.35 7.61
CA MET A 149 -1.56 -4.65 7.13
C MET A 149 -0.46 -5.41 6.37
N GLN A 150 0.35 -4.72 5.57
CA GLN A 150 1.45 -5.34 4.84
C GLN A 150 2.56 -5.84 5.75
N ILE A 151 2.98 -5.03 6.72
CA ILE A 151 4.01 -5.39 7.69
C ILE A 151 3.54 -6.64 8.48
N GLN A 152 2.26 -6.67 8.87
CA GLN A 152 1.65 -7.83 9.53
C GLN A 152 1.54 -9.05 8.59
N ALA A 153 1.11 -8.87 7.35
CA ALA A 153 0.99 -9.96 6.37
C ALA A 153 2.35 -10.58 6.03
N ILE A 154 3.38 -9.75 5.79
CA ILE A 154 4.75 -10.21 5.59
C ILE A 154 5.23 -10.99 6.83
N SER A 155 4.93 -10.49 8.03
CA SER A 155 5.26 -11.19 9.27
C SER A 155 4.60 -12.55 9.39
N ALA A 156 3.31 -12.63 9.04
CA ALA A 156 2.57 -13.89 9.03
C ALA A 156 3.18 -14.89 8.04
N ILE A 157 3.49 -14.44 6.82
CA ILE A 157 4.10 -15.28 5.77
C ILE A 157 5.45 -15.82 6.24
N ILE A 158 6.32 -14.97 6.79
CA ILE A 158 7.62 -15.42 7.29
C ILE A 158 7.46 -16.42 8.44
N PHE A 159 6.56 -16.18 9.40
CA PHE A 159 6.33 -17.13 10.49
C PHE A 159 5.70 -18.44 10.04
N TYR A 160 4.83 -18.41 9.03
CA TYR A 160 4.25 -19.60 8.44
C TYR A 160 5.34 -20.49 7.84
N PHE A 161 6.21 -19.91 7.01
CA PHE A 161 7.27 -20.70 6.37
C PHE A 161 8.43 -21.07 7.31
N ALA A 162 8.92 -20.13 8.14
CA ALA A 162 10.11 -20.37 8.97
C ALA A 162 9.81 -21.15 10.25
N ASN A 163 8.65 -20.92 10.89
CA ASN A 163 8.31 -21.50 12.19
C ASN A 163 7.14 -22.49 12.10
N LYS A 164 6.63 -22.79 10.89
CA LYS A 164 5.46 -23.67 10.66
C LYS A 164 4.21 -23.27 11.46
N LYS A 165 4.11 -22.01 11.88
CA LYS A 165 2.93 -21.50 12.57
C LYS A 165 1.79 -21.33 11.57
N LYS A 166 0.66 -21.99 11.82
CA LYS A 166 -0.45 -21.99 10.87
C LYS A 166 -1.07 -20.60 10.74
N LEU A 167 -1.33 -20.16 9.50
CA LEU A 167 -1.86 -18.82 9.20
C LEU A 167 -3.19 -18.52 9.89
N TYR A 168 -4.04 -19.54 10.08
CA TYR A 168 -5.32 -19.38 10.79
C TYR A 168 -5.17 -19.06 12.28
N VAL A 169 -3.97 -19.20 12.87
CA VAL A 169 -3.68 -18.73 14.23
C VAL A 169 -3.12 -17.31 14.20
N LEU A 170 -2.21 -17.04 13.25
CA LEU A 170 -1.53 -15.76 13.13
C LEU A 170 -2.48 -14.62 12.71
N ILE A 171 -3.30 -14.84 11.67
CA ILE A 171 -4.18 -13.80 11.12
C ILE A 171 -5.19 -13.33 12.18
N PRO A 172 -5.94 -14.20 12.88
CA PRO A 172 -6.84 -13.75 13.94
C PRO A 172 -6.11 -13.04 15.08
N SER A 173 -4.90 -13.47 15.44
CA SER A 173 -4.13 -12.78 16.50
C SER A 173 -3.76 -11.34 16.13
N TYR A 174 -3.45 -11.08 14.86
CA TYR A 174 -3.13 -9.74 14.37
C TYR A 174 -4.37 -8.86 14.27
N ILE A 175 -5.50 -9.43 13.82
CA ILE A 175 -6.80 -8.74 13.85
C ILE A 175 -7.17 -8.35 15.28
N LEU A 176 -7.06 -9.29 16.22
CA LEU A 176 -7.40 -9.06 17.62
C LEU A 176 -6.50 -7.99 18.25
N MET A 177 -5.20 -8.01 17.94
CA MET A 177 -4.27 -6.95 18.35
C MET A 177 -4.70 -5.57 17.82
N ASN A 178 -5.05 -5.48 16.52
CA ASN A 178 -5.51 -4.22 15.93
C ASN A 178 -6.81 -3.73 16.59
N MET A 179 -7.77 -4.63 16.83
CA MET A 179 -9.02 -4.30 17.52
C MET A 179 -8.78 -3.77 18.93
N LEU A 180 -7.86 -4.38 19.69
CA LEU A 180 -7.49 -3.90 21.03
C LEU A 180 -6.89 -2.49 20.98
N VAL A 181 -5.95 -2.23 20.06
CA VAL A 181 -5.32 -0.91 19.91
C VAL A 181 -6.34 0.15 19.51
N ILE A 182 -7.23 -0.15 18.55
CA ILE A 182 -8.29 0.77 18.12
C ILE A 182 -9.23 1.07 19.28
N THR A 183 -9.69 0.04 19.99
CA THR A 183 -10.60 0.19 21.13
C THR A 183 -9.97 1.06 22.22
N PHE A 184 -8.70 0.83 22.55
CA PHE A 184 -7.97 1.63 23.51
C PHE A 184 -7.86 3.10 23.07
N CYS A 185 -7.51 3.36 21.81
CA CYS A 185 -7.45 4.72 21.27
C CYS A 185 -8.81 5.43 21.32
N VAL A 186 -9.90 4.74 20.98
CA VAL A 186 -11.27 5.28 21.05
C VAL A 186 -11.65 5.64 22.50
N LEU A 187 -11.30 4.78 23.46
CA LEU A 187 -11.54 5.04 24.89
C LEU A 187 -10.76 6.27 25.39
N VAL A 188 -9.49 6.41 25.01
CA VAL A 188 -8.66 7.57 25.35
C VAL A 188 -9.24 8.86 24.77
N ILE A 189 -9.65 8.83 23.50
CA ILE A 189 -10.28 9.98 22.82
C ILE A 189 -11.55 10.42 23.57
N ARG A 190 -12.39 9.44 23.94
CA ARG A 190 -13.63 9.68 24.68
C ARG A 190 -13.36 10.23 26.08
N PHE A 191 -12.38 9.68 26.80
CA PHE A 191 -12.03 10.11 28.15
C PHE A 191 -11.46 11.54 28.17
N LEU A 192 -10.64 11.91 27.18
CA LEU A 192 -10.06 13.24 27.04
C LEU A 192 -11.00 14.26 26.37
N ASN A 193 -12.24 13.86 26.03
CA ASN A 193 -13.29 14.69 25.44
C ASN A 193 -12.85 15.44 24.16
N ILE A 194 -12.10 14.74 23.31
CA ILE A 194 -11.48 15.32 22.11
C ILE A 194 -12.47 15.34 20.94
N TYR A 195 -12.64 16.51 20.32
CA TYR A 195 -13.38 16.65 19.06
C TYR A 195 -12.53 16.17 17.87
N THR A 196 -12.79 14.94 17.41
CA THR A 196 -12.03 14.28 16.32
C THR A 196 -12.38 14.77 14.91
N ALA A 197 -13.56 15.37 14.71
CA ALA A 197 -14.06 15.74 13.38
C ALA A 197 -13.23 16.81 12.64
N ARG A 198 -12.36 17.55 13.35
CA ARG A 198 -11.52 18.61 12.75
C ARG A 198 -10.02 18.44 12.97
N ASN A 199 -9.58 17.40 13.69
CA ASN A 199 -8.19 17.32 14.13
C ASN A 199 -7.48 16.06 13.63
N ILE A 200 -6.76 16.24 12.52
CA ILE A 200 -5.94 15.21 11.83
C ILE A 200 -4.91 14.56 12.77
N MET A 201 -4.45 15.27 13.81
CA MET A 201 -3.45 14.75 14.76
C MET A 201 -3.91 13.45 15.44
N TRP A 202 -5.19 13.30 15.73
CA TRP A 202 -5.69 12.09 16.40
C TRP A 202 -5.76 10.88 15.47
N MET A 203 -6.04 11.11 14.18
CA MET A 203 -5.94 10.05 13.18
C MET A 203 -4.49 9.62 12.96
N LEU A 204 -3.53 10.56 12.99
CA LEU A 204 -2.11 10.25 12.94
C LEU A 204 -1.64 9.47 14.18
N ILE A 205 -2.08 9.85 15.38
CA ILE A 205 -1.76 9.12 16.63
C ILE A 205 -2.28 7.67 16.57
N LEU A 206 -3.52 7.46 16.12
CA LEU A 206 -4.08 6.12 15.91
C LEU A 206 -3.27 5.31 14.88
N ALA A 207 -2.88 5.95 13.77
CA ALA A 207 -2.10 5.31 12.73
C ALA A 207 -0.70 4.89 13.24
N LEU A 208 -0.05 5.75 14.03
CA LEU A 208 1.25 5.47 14.66
C LEU A 208 1.15 4.38 15.73
N SER A 209 0.09 4.38 16.55
CA SER A 209 -0.10 3.36 17.59
C SER A 209 -0.32 1.97 17.02
N LEU A 210 -0.93 1.85 15.83
CA LEU A 210 -1.04 0.61 15.06
C LEU A 210 0.28 0.21 14.37
N MET A 211 1.09 1.20 13.97
CA MET A 211 2.36 0.96 13.27
C MET A 211 3.42 0.34 14.18
N ILE A 212 3.57 0.84 15.40
CA ILE A 212 4.60 0.38 16.37
C ILE A 212 4.56 -1.15 16.60
N PRO A 213 3.44 -1.77 17.03
CA PRO A 213 3.38 -3.20 17.28
C PRO A 213 3.59 -4.01 16.00
N SER A 214 3.14 -3.50 14.86
CA SER A 214 3.34 -4.12 13.54
C SER A 214 4.83 -4.18 13.18
N ILE A 215 5.55 -3.07 13.36
CA ILE A 215 7.00 -3.02 13.15
C ILE A 215 7.72 -4.00 14.08
N ILE A 216 7.33 -4.08 15.35
CA ILE A 216 7.92 -5.02 16.31
C ILE A 216 7.73 -6.47 15.85
N LEU A 217 6.53 -6.83 15.40
CA LEU A 217 6.23 -8.17 14.86
C LEU A 217 7.08 -8.48 13.63
N PHE A 218 7.21 -7.52 12.73
CA PHE A 218 8.05 -7.66 11.54
C PHE A 218 9.52 -7.81 11.87
N MET A 219 10.07 -7.00 12.78
CA MET A 219 11.46 -7.14 13.19
C MET A 219 11.74 -8.51 13.82
N LYS A 220 10.78 -9.07 14.57
CA LYS A 220 10.87 -10.43 15.12
C LYS A 220 10.83 -11.51 14.02
N SER A 221 9.93 -11.38 13.05
CA SER A 221 9.79 -12.36 11.96
C SER A 221 10.99 -12.29 11.00
N TRP A 222 11.44 -11.08 10.67
CA TRP A 222 12.51 -10.80 9.71
C TRP A 222 13.84 -11.46 10.04
N ARG A 223 14.13 -11.65 11.34
CA ARG A 223 15.31 -12.41 11.79
C ARG A 223 15.32 -13.84 11.24
N ASN A 224 14.16 -14.42 10.96
CA ASN A 224 14.00 -15.80 10.49
C ASN A 224 13.82 -15.93 8.96
N ILE A 225 13.89 -14.84 8.18
CA ILE A 225 13.60 -14.92 6.73
C ILE A 225 14.56 -15.85 5.97
N GLU A 226 15.81 -16.00 6.41
CA GLU A 226 16.75 -16.92 5.76
C GLU A 226 16.41 -18.40 6.03
N LYS A 227 15.59 -18.70 7.06
CA LYS A 227 15.12 -20.05 7.38
C LYS A 227 13.90 -20.48 6.54
N VAL A 228 13.35 -19.56 5.75
CA VAL A 228 12.24 -19.86 4.83
C VAL A 228 12.84 -20.60 3.64
N SER A 229 12.93 -21.93 3.67
CA SER A 229 13.48 -22.76 2.58
C SER A 229 12.57 -23.94 2.26
#